data_AF-A0A9E2QD16-F1
#
_entry.id   AF-A0A9E2QD16-F1
#
_cell.length_a   1.000
_cell.length_b   1.000
_cell.length_c   1.000
_cell.angle_alpha   90.00
_cell.angle_beta   90.00
_cell.angle_gamma   90.00
#
_symmetry.space_group_name_H-M   'P 1'
#
loop_
_entity.id
_entity.type
_entity.pdbx_description
1 polymer ?
#
loop_
_entity_poly.entity_id
_entity_poly.type
_entity_poly.pdbx_seq_one_letter_code
_entity_poly.pdbx_strand_id
1 'polypeptide(L)'
;MESDWTVKNDEPHYGLKEHASVDVNHGFILATTLTPASVNDSNFLPYCTLYSRHTKQPLEKVYADKGYFGKPNREFLSMNRDL
;
A
#
# COMPACT_ATOMS: atom_id res chain seq x y z
N MET A 1 18.15 -6.54 -0.98
CA MET A 1 17.09 -6.24 0.01
C MET A 1 17.21 -7.25 1.11
N GLU A 2 17.38 -6.83 2.35
CA GLU A 2 17.57 -7.75 3.48
C GLU A 2 16.22 -8.04 4.13
N SER A 3 16.02 -9.31 4.50
CA SER A 3 14.88 -9.74 5.30
C SER A 3 15.00 -9.22 6.73
N ASP A 4 13.88 -8.98 7.39
CA ASP A 4 13.84 -8.56 8.79
C ASP A 4 12.66 -9.22 9.51
N TRP A 5 12.43 -8.91 10.78
CA TRP A 5 11.38 -9.50 11.59
C TRP A 5 10.57 -8.50 12.40
N THR A 6 9.38 -8.91 12.80
CA THR A 6 8.49 -8.13 13.65
C THR A 6 7.64 -9.04 14.52
N VAL A 7 7.19 -8.55 15.66
CA VAL A 7 6.19 -9.26 16.48
C VAL A 7 4.83 -8.64 16.22
N LYS A 8 3.89 -9.44 15.76
CA LYS A 8 2.48 -9.07 15.62
C LYS A 8 1.65 -10.07 16.40
N ASN A 9 0.74 -9.59 17.23
CA ASN A 9 -0.11 -10.45 18.08
C ASN A 9 0.70 -11.47 18.91
N ASP A 10 1.82 -11.03 19.50
CA ASP A 10 2.76 -11.85 20.27
C ASP A 10 3.45 -12.99 19.48
N GLU A 11 3.27 -13.04 18.15
CA GLU A 11 3.94 -13.99 17.26
C GLU A 11 5.05 -13.31 16.44
N PRO A 12 6.27 -13.88 16.41
CA PRO A 12 7.35 -13.34 15.60
C PRO A 12 7.20 -13.77 14.13
N HIS A 13 7.22 -12.78 13.24
CA HIS A 13 7.20 -12.95 11.79
C HIS A 13 8.53 -12.53 11.19
N TYR A 14 9.14 -13.40 10.39
CA TYR A 14 10.42 -13.16 9.71
C TYR A 14 10.20 -13.17 8.21
N GLY A 15 10.82 -12.25 7.49
CA GLY A 15 10.81 -12.31 6.03
C GLY A 15 10.69 -10.96 5.35
N LEU A 16 10.17 -11.07 4.13
CA LEU A 16 9.67 -9.96 3.35
C LEU A 16 8.15 -9.97 3.40
N LYS A 17 7.53 -8.83 3.16
CA LYS A 17 6.11 -8.72 2.89
C LYS A 17 5.87 -7.96 1.60
N GLU A 18 4.76 -8.28 0.99
CA GLU A 18 4.34 -7.69 -0.28
C GLU A 18 3.19 -6.73 -0.05
N HIS A 19 3.30 -5.54 -0.64
CA HIS A 19 2.21 -4.59 -0.78
C HIS A 19 1.73 -4.65 -2.21
N ALA A 20 0.56 -5.24 -2.44
CA ALA A 20 -0.03 -5.36 -3.76
C ALA A 20 -1.32 -4.53 -3.85
N SER A 21 -1.52 -3.88 -5.00
CA SER A 21 -2.81 -3.32 -5.39
C SER A 21 -3.43 -4.12 -6.51
N VAL A 22 -4.74 -4.26 -6.45
CA VAL A 22 -5.52 -5.00 -7.44
C VAL A 22 -6.68 -4.13 -7.94
N ASP A 23 -7.03 -4.30 -9.21
CA ASP A 23 -8.31 -3.83 -9.71
C ASP A 23 -9.44 -4.61 -9.01
N VAL A 24 -10.52 -3.90 -8.67
CA VAL A 24 -11.63 -4.47 -7.89
C VAL A 24 -12.60 -5.31 -8.72
N ASN A 25 -12.59 -5.16 -10.04
CA ASN A 25 -13.62 -5.74 -10.93
C ASN A 25 -13.19 -7.11 -11.50
N HIS A 26 -11.90 -7.28 -11.73
CA HIS A 26 -11.27 -8.39 -12.44
C HIS A 26 -10.12 -9.02 -11.64
N GLY A 27 -9.59 -8.34 -10.62
CA GLY A 27 -8.53 -8.87 -9.75
C GLY A 27 -7.13 -8.79 -10.36
N PHE A 28 -6.93 -7.96 -11.39
CA PHE A 28 -5.60 -7.76 -11.97
C PHE A 28 -4.68 -7.02 -11.01
N ILE A 29 -3.44 -7.48 -10.87
CA ILE A 29 -2.40 -6.78 -10.11
C ILE A 29 -2.03 -5.49 -10.86
N LEU A 30 -2.17 -4.35 -10.20
CA LEU A 30 -1.89 -3.02 -10.75
C LEU A 30 -0.52 -2.50 -10.34
N ALA A 31 -0.09 -2.79 -9.11
CA ALA A 31 1.24 -2.49 -8.61
C ALA A 31 1.63 -3.47 -7.49
N THR A 32 2.92 -3.75 -7.36
CA THR A 32 3.46 -4.48 -6.21
C THR A 32 4.78 -3.86 -5.75
N THR A 33 5.06 -3.93 -4.45
CA THR A 33 6.37 -3.62 -3.88
C THR A 33 6.66 -4.52 -2.68
N LEU A 34 7.92 -4.91 -2.52
CA LEU A 34 8.38 -5.73 -1.42
C LEU A 34 9.04 -4.87 -0.35
N THR A 35 8.75 -5.14 0.92
CA THR A 35 9.40 -4.52 2.09
C THR A 35 9.87 -5.60 3.08
N PRO A 36 10.87 -5.32 3.94
CA PRO A 36 11.16 -6.20 5.07
C PRO A 36 9.94 -6.30 5.99
N ALA A 37 9.77 -7.43 6.69
CA ALA A 37 8.59 -7.66 7.54
C ALA A 37 8.37 -6.57 8.60
N SER A 38 9.45 -5.96 9.10
CA SER A 38 9.48 -4.92 10.13
C SER A 38 8.94 -3.56 9.71
N VAL A 39 8.88 -3.26 8.42
CA VAL A 39 8.59 -1.91 7.91
C VAL A 39 7.10 -1.61 7.89
N ASN A 40 6.59 -0.61 8.62
CA ASN A 40 5.13 -0.39 8.72
C ASN A 40 4.43 -0.12 7.36
N ASP A 41 3.24 -0.71 7.18
CA ASP A 41 2.44 -0.65 5.95
C ASP A 41 1.95 0.77 5.62
N SER A 42 1.79 1.64 6.63
CA SER A 42 1.28 3.00 6.50
C SER A 42 2.03 3.84 5.46
N ASN A 43 3.30 3.51 5.21
CA ASN A 43 4.17 4.26 4.30
C ASN A 43 3.98 3.88 2.82
N PHE A 44 3.23 2.82 2.51
CA PHE A 44 3.24 2.20 1.19
C PHE A 44 1.95 2.39 0.37
N LEU A 45 0.93 3.07 0.91
CA LEU A 45 -0.28 3.38 0.15
C LEU A 45 0.02 4.14 -1.16
N PRO A 46 0.92 5.16 -1.19
CA PRO A 46 1.23 5.87 -2.44
C PRO A 46 1.80 4.95 -3.53
N TYR A 47 2.59 3.93 -3.15
CA TYR A 47 3.13 2.94 -4.07
C TYR A 47 2.05 2.00 -4.59
N CYS A 48 1.12 1.57 -3.74
CA CYS A 48 -0.04 0.77 -4.16
C CYS A 48 -0.92 1.53 -5.18
N THR A 49 -0.95 2.86 -5.13
CA THR A 49 -1.74 3.70 -6.05
C THR A 49 -0.97 4.16 -7.30
N LEU A 50 0.25 3.64 -7.52
CA LEU A 50 1.14 4.12 -8.59
C LEU A 50 0.52 4.00 -9.98
N TYR A 51 -0.24 2.94 -10.25
CA TYR A 51 -0.90 2.73 -11.54
C TYR A 51 -1.76 3.93 -11.99
N SER A 52 -2.63 4.45 -11.12
CA SER A 52 -3.46 5.63 -11.42
C SER A 52 -2.65 6.90 -11.62
N ARG A 53 -1.44 6.99 -11.03
CA ARG A 53 -0.55 8.16 -11.17
C ARG A 53 0.20 8.18 -12.50
N HIS A 54 0.40 7.03 -13.13
CA HIS A 54 1.12 6.90 -14.41
C HIS A 54 0.20 6.64 -15.60
N THR A 55 -1.10 6.59 -15.37
CA THR A 55 -2.12 6.47 -16.41
C THR A 55 -3.02 7.71 -16.40
N LYS A 56 -3.88 7.83 -17.41
CA LYS A 56 -4.91 8.89 -17.44
C LYS A 56 -6.11 8.57 -16.55
N GLN A 57 -6.11 7.44 -15.86
CA GLN A 57 -7.22 7.00 -15.04
C GLN A 57 -7.09 7.62 -13.64
N PRO A 58 -8.01 8.52 -13.24
CA PRO A 58 -7.94 9.16 -11.94
C PRO A 58 -8.09 8.13 -10.81
N LEU A 59 -7.46 8.43 -9.67
CA LEU A 59 -7.62 7.63 -8.47
C LEU A 59 -8.98 7.96 -7.82
N GLU A 60 -9.96 7.08 -7.92
CA GLU A 60 -11.31 7.36 -7.38
C GLU A 60 -11.43 6.95 -5.91
N LYS A 61 -11.40 5.64 -5.65
CA LYS A 61 -11.60 5.07 -4.33
C LYS A 61 -10.61 3.95 -4.08
N VAL A 62 -9.94 4.02 -2.95
CA VAL A 62 -8.98 3.01 -2.51
C VAL A 62 -9.56 2.26 -1.32
N TYR A 63 -9.66 0.95 -1.45
CA TYR A 63 -9.96 0.04 -0.35
C TYR A 63 -8.63 -0.55 0.14
N ALA A 64 -8.33 -0.40 1.42
CA ALA A 64 -7.08 -0.86 2.00
C ALA A 64 -7.30 -1.35 3.43
N ASP A 65 -6.41 -2.22 3.89
CA ASP A 65 -6.38 -2.68 5.28
C ASP A 65 -6.10 -1.51 6.25
N LYS A 66 -6.47 -1.70 7.53
CA LYS A 66 -6.22 -0.79 8.63
C LYS A 66 -4.75 -0.38 8.76
N GLY A 67 -3.80 -1.22 8.34
CA GLY A 67 -2.38 -0.87 8.29
C GLY A 67 -2.07 0.36 7.43
N TYR A 68 -2.91 0.67 6.44
CA TYR A 68 -2.80 1.86 5.59
C TYR A 68 -3.64 3.04 6.09
N PHE A 69 -4.36 2.88 7.20
CA PHE A 69 -5.21 3.94 7.75
C PHE A 69 -4.38 4.92 8.58
N GLY A 70 -4.39 6.20 8.20
CA GLY A 70 -3.70 7.24 8.98
C GLY A 70 -3.82 8.62 8.35
N LYS A 71 -3.48 9.65 9.13
CA LYS A 71 -3.46 11.05 8.67
C LYS A 71 -2.62 11.23 7.39
N PRO A 72 -1.38 10.70 7.27
CA PRO A 72 -0.57 10.89 6.07
C PRO A 72 -1.25 10.38 4.79
N ASN A 73 -1.90 9.21 4.87
CA ASN A 73 -2.57 8.62 3.73
C ASN A 73 -3.87 9.33 3.36
N ARG A 74 -4.58 9.91 4.34
CA ARG A 74 -5.74 10.75 4.07
C ARG A 74 -5.33 12.07 3.39
N GLU A 75 -4.25 12.69 3.87
CA GLU A 75 -3.69 13.89 3.26
C GLU A 75 -3.23 13.61 1.83
N PHE A 76 -2.50 12.52 1.61
CA PHE A 76 -2.13 12.04 0.27
C PHE A 76 -3.35 11.88 -0.66
N LEU A 77 -4.40 11.19 -0.22
CA LEU A 77 -5.62 11.02 -1.02
C LEU A 77 -6.38 12.33 -1.25
N SER A 78 -6.27 13.31 -0.34
CA SER A 78 -6.92 14.61 -0.51
C SER A 78 -6.30 15.45 -1.62
N MET A 79 -4.98 15.32 -1.84
CA MET A 79 -4.26 15.99 -2.93
C MET A 79 -4.74 15.58 -4.33
N ASN A 80 -5.40 14.42 -4.45
CA ASN A 80 -5.95 13.95 -5.72
C ASN A 80 -7.18 14.76 -6.19
N ARG A 81 -7.78 15.61 -5.33
CA ARG A 81 -8.91 16.47 -5.73
C ARG A 81 -8.48 17.77 -6.42
N ASP A 82 -7.20 18.12 -6.33
CA ASP A 82 -6.64 19.36 -6.87
C ASP A 82 -5.98 19.17 -8.25
N LEU A 83 -6.15 17.99 -8.87
CA LEU A 83 -5.69 17.60 -10.21
C LEU A 83 -6.88 17.47 -11.17
#